data_AF-A0A7S2LEN6-F1
#
_entry.id   AF-A0A7S2LEN6-F1
#
_cell.length_a   1.000
_cell.length_b   1.000
_cell.length_c   1.000
_cell.angle_alpha   90.00
_cell.angle_beta   90.00
_cell.angle_gamma   90.00
#
_symmetry.space_group_name_H-M   'P 1'
#
loop_
_entity.id
_entity.type
_entity.pdbx_description
1 polymer ?
#
loop_
_entity_poly.entity_id
_entity_poly.type
_entity_poly.pdbx_seq_one_letter_code
_entity_poly.pdbx_strand_id
1 'polypeptide(L)'
;SVEASVAGMAATADPQLGHVLYIFLSTGAIEPVNITALKYLSEAASSAGPPSAPSEESKHQKVSTVAAHALDKLESFSTISSPLVASIAKKITSVGKISGSSTLPKDAGAVEVASFMAIKASIDTNIILPMKELEQKTRERKSIQMELYENRMEQLQALKKFAAEIKGRSVALKERKESIEENSKLLSQRSAAILAASMELVPKLSQAELDYFNQLKLWETQCARWKSALSKIESRVSRVSDSWNSSSELKLEMSEQEQNNCQALLNGQGHLLRKSKEALKKMRTSVVVKADRLGLELTDASDI
;
A
#
# COMPACT_ATOMS: atom_id res chain seq x y z
N SER A 1 -1.55 34.20 -11.64
CA SER A 1 -1.81 32.75 -11.72
C SER A 1 -3.28 32.57 -12.03
N VAL A 2 -3.62 31.92 -13.13
CA VAL A 2 -5.03 31.67 -13.49
C VAL A 2 -5.55 30.58 -12.55
N GLU A 3 -6.50 30.91 -11.69
CA GLU A 3 -7.19 29.91 -10.86
C GLU A 3 -7.95 28.96 -11.79
N ALA A 4 -7.57 27.68 -11.76
CA ALA A 4 -8.25 26.66 -12.54
C ALA A 4 -9.66 26.45 -11.97
N SER A 5 -10.67 27.01 -12.63
CA SER A 5 -12.08 26.78 -12.30
C SER A 5 -12.52 25.40 -12.78
N VAL A 6 -13.38 24.73 -12.02
CA VAL A 6 -14.01 23.46 -12.42
C VAL A 6 -14.99 23.71 -13.56
N ALA A 7 -14.78 23.05 -14.71
CA ALA A 7 -15.61 23.15 -15.91
C ALA A 7 -16.67 22.03 -15.99
N GLY A 8 -16.41 20.89 -15.36
CA GLY A 8 -17.35 19.77 -15.32
C GLY A 8 -16.92 18.68 -14.35
N MET A 9 -17.84 17.82 -13.96
CA MET A 9 -17.58 16.71 -13.05
C MET A 9 -18.34 15.46 -13.53
N ALA A 10 -17.68 14.32 -13.54
CA ALA A 10 -18.30 13.03 -13.85
C ALA A 10 -17.94 12.03 -12.75
N ALA A 11 -18.95 11.44 -12.12
CA ALA A 11 -18.74 10.38 -11.15
C ALA A 11 -18.82 9.02 -11.85
N THR A 12 -17.83 8.17 -11.61
CA THR A 12 -17.88 6.75 -11.96
C THR A 12 -17.86 5.92 -10.68
N ALA A 13 -18.70 4.89 -10.65
CA ALA A 13 -18.58 3.81 -9.70
C ALA A 13 -17.84 2.68 -10.42
N ASP A 14 -16.52 2.65 -10.27
CA ASP A 14 -15.70 1.56 -10.80
C ASP A 14 -15.53 0.52 -9.69
N PRO A 15 -15.92 -0.76 -9.90
CA PRO A 15 -15.72 -1.79 -8.91
C PRO A 15 -14.25 -1.98 -8.53
N GLN A 16 -13.26 -1.65 -9.36
CA GLN A 16 -11.83 -1.81 -9.03
C GLN A 16 -11.23 -0.63 -8.25
N LEU A 17 -11.71 0.59 -8.50
CA LEU A 17 -11.14 1.83 -7.94
C LEU A 17 -12.03 2.48 -6.87
N GLY A 18 -13.28 2.04 -6.74
CA GLY A 18 -14.31 2.66 -5.91
C GLY A 18 -15.02 3.82 -6.62
N HIS A 19 -15.64 4.71 -5.85
CA HIS A 19 -16.25 5.92 -6.39
C HIS A 19 -15.13 6.90 -6.77
N VAL A 20 -14.94 7.12 -8.07
CA VAL A 20 -13.96 8.05 -8.62
C VAL A 20 -14.70 9.21 -9.26
N LEU A 21 -14.37 10.43 -8.84
CA LEU A 21 -14.87 11.65 -9.42
C LEU A 21 -13.83 12.19 -10.39
N TYR A 22 -14.15 12.23 -11.67
CA TYR A 22 -13.35 12.93 -12.66
C TYR A 22 -13.76 14.39 -12.67
N ILE A 23 -12.80 15.27 -12.36
CA ILE A 23 -12.98 16.71 -12.43
C ILE A 23 -12.34 17.19 -13.73
N PHE A 24 -13.14 17.85 -14.57
CA PHE A 24 -12.68 18.54 -15.75
C PHE A 24 -12.35 19.98 -15.36
N LEU A 25 -11.09 20.36 -15.47
CA LEU A 25 -10.64 21.74 -15.24
C LEU A 25 -10.90 22.57 -16.49
N SER A 26 -11.14 23.87 -16.31
CA SER A 26 -11.24 24.87 -17.39
C SER A 26 -10.01 24.94 -18.30
N THR A 27 -8.89 24.37 -17.85
CA THR A 27 -7.64 24.20 -18.60
C THR A 27 -7.65 22.99 -19.54
N GLY A 28 -8.72 22.17 -19.53
CA GLY A 28 -8.84 20.94 -20.31
C GLY A 28 -8.21 19.70 -19.67
N ALA A 29 -7.60 19.84 -18.49
CA ALA A 29 -7.05 18.71 -17.74
C ALA A 29 -8.15 17.92 -17.02
N ILE A 30 -8.01 16.59 -17.00
CA ILE A 30 -8.92 15.65 -16.31
C ILE A 30 -8.18 15.10 -15.09
N GLU A 31 -8.75 15.30 -13.90
CA GLU A 31 -8.18 14.80 -12.65
C GLU A 31 -9.09 13.73 -12.01
N PRO A 32 -8.61 12.49 -11.81
CA PRO A 32 -9.33 11.47 -11.07
C PRO A 32 -9.17 11.65 -9.56
N VAL A 33 -10.29 11.78 -8.85
CA VAL A 33 -10.34 11.86 -7.39
C VAL A 33 -11.02 10.63 -6.82
N ASN A 34 -10.28 9.78 -6.08
CA ASN A 34 -10.87 8.64 -5.40
C ASN A 34 -11.61 9.10 -4.13
N ILE A 35 -12.91 9.31 -4.25
CA ILE A 35 -13.79 9.81 -3.19
C ILE A 35 -13.76 8.85 -1.99
N THR A 36 -13.64 7.55 -2.25
CA THR A 36 -13.75 6.54 -1.21
C THR A 36 -12.48 6.46 -0.37
N ALA A 37 -11.30 6.53 -0.99
CA ALA A 37 -10.02 6.59 -0.28
C ALA A 37 -9.89 7.88 0.55
N LEU A 38 -10.39 9.00 0.02
CA LEU A 38 -10.31 10.29 0.69
C LEU A 38 -11.26 10.39 1.90
N LYS A 39 -12.45 9.78 1.82
CA LYS A 39 -13.40 9.68 2.94
C LYS A 39 -12.81 8.93 4.14
N TYR A 40 -12.02 7.88 3.91
CA TYR A 40 -11.31 7.19 4.99
C TYR A 40 -10.23 8.06 5.62
N LEU A 41 -9.50 8.84 4.82
CA LEU A 41 -8.50 9.77 5.34
C LEU A 41 -9.13 10.87 6.19
N SER A 42 -10.28 11.42 5.79
CA SER A 42 -11.00 12.41 6.59
C SER A 42 -11.62 11.82 7.86
N GLU A 43 -12.18 10.60 7.81
CA GLU A 43 -12.71 9.92 9.00
C GLU A 43 -11.59 9.55 9.98
N ALA A 44 -10.44 9.08 9.49
CA ALA A 44 -9.26 8.81 10.31
C ALA A 44 -8.68 10.10 10.94
N ALA A 45 -8.63 11.19 10.17
CA ALA A 45 -8.18 12.49 10.67
C ALA A 45 -9.16 13.11 11.70
N SER A 46 -10.46 12.81 11.61
CA SER A 46 -11.47 13.28 12.57
C SER A 46 -11.54 12.43 13.84
N SER A 47 -11.09 11.16 13.77
CA SER A 47 -11.05 10.24 14.92
C SER A 47 -9.75 10.35 15.72
N ALA A 48 -8.67 10.85 15.13
CA ALA A 48 -7.48 11.28 15.86
C ALA A 48 -7.76 12.69 16.42
N GLY A 49 -7.50 12.92 17.71
CA GLY A 49 -7.72 14.21 18.37
C GLY A 49 -6.95 15.39 17.75
N PRO A 50 -6.98 16.58 18.38
CA PRO A 50 -6.56 17.84 17.75
C PRO A 50 -5.14 17.75 17.16
N PRO A 51 -4.89 18.40 16.02
CA PRO A 51 -3.73 18.14 15.19
C PRO A 51 -2.44 18.53 15.93
N SER A 52 -1.71 17.55 16.45
CA SER A 52 -0.30 17.72 16.78
C SER A 52 0.48 17.85 15.48
N ALA A 53 0.87 19.09 15.18
CA ALA A 53 1.88 19.59 14.22
C ALA A 53 2.04 18.85 12.87
N PRO A 54 2.03 19.56 11.72
CA PRO A 54 2.17 18.93 10.42
C PRO A 54 3.54 18.24 10.30
N SER A 55 3.52 16.91 10.17
CA SER A 55 4.70 16.15 9.78
C SER A 55 5.11 16.57 8.37
N GLU A 56 6.41 16.79 8.16
CA GLU A 56 6.99 17.27 6.90
C GLU A 56 6.80 16.32 5.70
N GLU A 57 6.17 15.16 5.88
CA GLU A 57 5.89 14.20 4.81
C GLU A 57 4.71 14.59 3.90
N SER A 58 3.94 15.63 4.24
CA SER A 58 2.82 16.10 3.38
C SER A 58 3.25 16.95 2.17
N LYS A 59 4.53 17.31 2.04
CA LYS A 59 5.03 18.18 0.95
C LYS A 59 5.02 17.54 -0.45
N HIS A 60 4.74 16.24 -0.58
CA HIS A 60 4.67 15.55 -1.88
C HIS A 60 3.28 15.12 -2.34
N GLN A 61 2.23 15.43 -1.58
CA GLN A 61 0.86 15.30 -2.07
C GLN A 61 0.24 16.69 -2.19
N LYS A 62 0.53 17.37 -3.30
CA LYS A 62 -0.34 18.41 -3.84
C LYS A 62 -1.65 17.74 -4.30
N VAL A 63 -2.42 17.21 -3.35
CA VAL A 63 -3.82 16.88 -3.57
C VAL A 63 -4.53 18.22 -3.70
N SER A 64 -5.04 18.45 -4.91
CA SER A 64 -5.75 19.66 -5.35
C SER A 64 -6.62 20.25 -4.25
N THR A 65 -6.26 21.46 -3.82
CA THR A 65 -6.95 22.26 -2.79
C THR A 65 -8.44 22.49 -3.11
N VAL A 66 -8.82 22.37 -4.39
CA VAL A 66 -10.20 22.53 -4.86
C VAL A 66 -11.06 21.30 -4.55
N ALA A 67 -10.51 20.09 -4.69
CA ALA A 67 -11.22 18.84 -4.41
C ALA A 67 -11.38 18.59 -2.90
N ALA A 68 -10.37 18.97 -2.10
CA ALA A 68 -10.47 18.99 -0.65
C ALA A 68 -11.55 19.98 -0.17
N HIS A 69 -11.62 21.19 -0.76
CA HIS A 69 -12.64 22.20 -0.43
C HIS A 69 -14.08 21.81 -0.81
N ALA A 70 -14.26 21.03 -1.89
CA ALA A 70 -15.59 20.55 -2.29
C ALA A 70 -16.11 19.43 -1.38
N LEU A 71 -15.22 18.62 -0.81
CA LEU A 71 -15.54 17.49 0.07
C LEU A 71 -15.58 17.88 1.57
N ASP A 72 -14.95 18.99 1.96
CA ASP A 72 -15.14 19.64 3.27
C ASP A 72 -16.61 20.07 3.51
N LYS A 73 -17.42 20.12 2.44
CA LYS A 73 -18.87 20.37 2.49
C LYS A 73 -19.71 19.13 2.80
N LEU A 74 -19.13 17.92 2.77
CA LEU A 74 -19.83 16.70 3.19
C LEU A 74 -19.67 16.55 4.70
N GLU A 75 -20.63 17.12 5.42
CA GLU A 75 -20.67 17.07 6.88
C GLU A 75 -20.59 15.62 7.39
N SER A 76 -19.69 15.40 8.35
CA SER A 76 -19.61 14.12 9.05
C SER A 76 -20.95 13.84 9.74
N PHE A 77 -21.34 12.57 9.85
CA PHE A 77 -22.57 12.22 10.57
C PHE A 77 -22.53 12.68 12.04
N SER A 78 -21.35 12.82 12.63
CA SER A 78 -21.19 13.43 13.95
C SER A 78 -21.65 14.89 13.94
N THR A 79 -21.31 15.65 12.90
CA THR A 79 -21.75 17.04 12.69
C THR A 79 -23.27 17.17 12.57
N ILE A 80 -23.93 16.19 11.93
CA ILE A 80 -25.40 16.19 11.73
C ILE A 80 -26.15 15.66 12.97
N SER A 81 -25.62 14.61 13.63
CA SER A 81 -26.30 13.94 14.75
C SER A 81 -26.04 14.61 16.11
N SER A 82 -24.86 15.21 16.32
CA SER A 82 -24.50 15.91 17.56
C SER A 82 -25.47 17.03 17.96
N PRO A 83 -25.89 17.95 17.06
CA PRO A 83 -26.85 18.99 17.43
C PRO A 83 -28.25 18.44 17.74
N LEU A 84 -28.67 17.35 17.06
CA LEU A 84 -29.94 16.69 17.34
C LEU A 84 -29.90 16.00 18.72
N VAL A 85 -28.83 15.27 19.03
CA VAL A 85 -28.63 14.61 20.33
C VAL A 85 -28.49 15.62 21.46
N ALA A 86 -27.77 16.72 21.25
CA ALA A 86 -27.62 17.80 22.22
C ALA A 86 -28.95 18.55 22.47
N SER A 87 -29.75 18.78 21.42
CA SER A 87 -31.08 19.37 21.52
C SER A 87 -32.04 18.48 22.31
N ILE A 88 -32.05 17.18 22.02
CA ILE A 88 -32.83 16.17 22.74
C ILE A 88 -32.40 16.11 24.22
N ALA A 89 -31.10 16.01 24.49
CA ALA A 89 -30.57 15.93 25.86
C ALA A 89 -30.92 17.18 26.69
N LYS A 90 -30.66 18.38 26.16
CA LYS A 90 -30.93 19.65 26.84
C LYS A 90 -32.42 19.84 27.15
N LYS A 91 -33.30 19.40 26.26
CA LYS A 91 -34.75 19.58 26.41
C LYS A 91 -35.40 18.47 27.24
N ILE A 92 -34.90 17.24 27.22
CA ILE A 92 -35.28 16.20 28.20
C ILE A 92 -34.98 16.67 29.63
N THR A 93 -33.81 17.27 29.87
CA THR A 93 -33.46 17.83 31.19
C THR A 93 -34.41 18.97 31.60
N SER A 94 -34.97 19.72 30.65
CA SER A 94 -35.94 20.79 30.93
C SER A 94 -37.34 20.25 31.26
N VAL A 95 -37.78 19.18 30.59
CA VAL A 95 -39.08 18.53 30.84
C VAL A 95 -39.07 17.75 32.17
N GLY A 96 -37.93 17.12 32.52
CA GLY A 96 -37.75 16.42 33.79
C GLY A 96 -37.88 17.31 35.03
N LYS A 97 -37.65 18.63 34.91
CA LYS A 97 -37.85 19.59 36.01
C LYS A 97 -39.32 19.93 36.29
N ILE A 98 -40.24 19.60 35.39
CA ILE A 98 -41.66 20.02 35.45
C ILE A 98 -42.56 18.88 36.01
N SER A 99 -42.08 17.64 36.05
CA SER A 99 -42.83 16.49 36.55
C SER A 99 -42.65 16.29 38.06
N GLY A 100 -43.21 17.18 38.87
CA GLY A 100 -43.10 17.13 40.34
C GLY A 100 -44.41 17.32 41.11
N SER A 101 -45.56 17.56 40.47
CA SER A 101 -46.83 17.74 41.18
C SER A 101 -47.57 16.41 41.32
N SER A 102 -47.68 15.93 42.57
CA SER A 102 -48.43 14.73 42.98
C SER A 102 -49.95 14.97 42.92
N THR A 103 -50.47 15.46 41.81
CA THR A 103 -51.91 15.66 41.57
C THR A 103 -52.50 14.42 40.90
N LEU A 104 -53.48 13.79 41.54
CA LEU A 104 -54.19 12.63 40.99
C LEU A 104 -55.04 13.07 39.78
N PRO A 105 -55.18 12.23 38.72
CA PRO A 105 -55.92 12.60 37.50
C PRO A 105 -57.39 13.02 37.71
N LYS A 106 -57.96 12.69 38.87
CA LYS A 106 -59.35 13.02 39.24
C LYS A 106 -59.51 14.42 39.85
N ASP A 107 -58.41 15.02 40.31
CA ASP A 107 -58.38 16.32 40.99
C ASP A 107 -57.75 17.43 40.11
N ALA A 108 -57.47 17.13 38.84
CA ALA A 108 -56.88 18.07 37.89
C ALA A 108 -57.94 19.06 37.39
N GLY A 109 -57.75 20.35 37.68
CA GLY A 109 -58.50 21.45 37.11
C GLY A 109 -58.06 21.80 35.69
N ALA A 110 -58.78 22.75 35.07
CA ALA A 110 -58.50 23.19 33.70
C ALA A 110 -57.07 23.74 33.51
N VAL A 111 -56.46 24.25 34.58
CA VAL A 111 -55.09 24.80 34.57
C VAL A 111 -54.04 23.69 34.52
N GLU A 112 -54.20 22.61 35.29
CA GLU A 112 -53.28 21.45 35.21
C GLU A 112 -53.42 20.70 33.89
N VAL A 113 -54.63 20.62 33.33
CA VAL A 113 -54.85 20.00 32.00
C VAL A 113 -54.22 20.85 30.89
N ALA A 114 -54.35 22.18 30.94
CA ALA A 114 -53.73 23.07 29.96
C ALA A 114 -52.20 23.02 30.02
N SER A 115 -51.61 22.96 31.22
CA SER A 115 -50.16 22.82 31.39
C SER A 115 -49.67 21.45 30.92
N PHE A 116 -50.42 20.37 31.17
CA PHE A 116 -50.12 19.05 30.63
C PHE A 116 -50.20 19.02 29.09
N MET A 117 -51.22 19.64 28.48
CA MET A 117 -51.32 19.75 27.02
C MET A 117 -50.18 20.57 26.41
N ALA A 118 -49.75 21.65 27.08
CA ALA A 118 -48.59 22.43 26.67
C ALA A 118 -47.28 21.64 26.78
N ILE A 119 -47.12 20.85 27.85
CA ILE A 119 -45.97 19.94 28.03
C ILE A 119 -45.99 18.84 26.97
N LYS A 120 -47.14 18.23 26.68
CA LYS A 120 -47.30 17.22 25.64
C LYS A 120 -46.97 17.76 24.25
N ALA A 121 -47.52 18.92 23.87
CA ALA A 121 -47.19 19.59 22.61
C ALA A 121 -45.69 19.95 22.52
N SER A 122 -45.08 20.34 23.64
CA SER A 122 -43.64 20.57 23.73
C SER A 122 -42.82 19.30 23.56
N ILE A 123 -43.23 18.17 24.14
CA ILE A 123 -42.57 16.86 23.97
C ILE A 123 -42.69 16.36 22.52
N ASP A 124 -43.88 16.45 21.94
CA ASP A 124 -44.14 15.99 20.57
C ASP A 124 -43.30 16.76 19.54
N THR A 125 -43.16 18.08 19.70
CA THR A 125 -42.41 18.94 18.78
C THR A 125 -40.90 18.94 19.05
N ASN A 126 -40.47 18.89 20.30
CA ASN A 126 -39.06 19.10 20.65
C ASN A 126 -38.26 17.82 20.91
N ILE A 127 -38.93 16.68 21.16
CA ILE A 127 -38.28 15.41 21.45
C ILE A 127 -38.64 14.37 20.39
N ILE A 128 -39.93 14.18 20.12
CA ILE A 128 -40.37 13.12 19.21
C ILE A 128 -39.99 13.42 17.76
N LEU A 129 -40.16 14.66 17.28
CA LEU A 129 -39.82 15.03 15.91
C LEU A 129 -38.30 14.91 15.61
N PRO A 130 -37.38 15.48 16.43
CA PRO A 130 -35.94 15.28 16.23
C PRO A 130 -35.49 13.81 16.37
N MET A 131 -36.15 13.01 17.22
CA MET A 131 -35.88 11.57 17.31
C MET A 131 -36.27 10.82 16.04
N LYS A 132 -37.41 11.15 15.42
CA LYS A 132 -37.82 10.57 14.13
C LYS A 132 -36.85 10.96 13.00
N GLU A 133 -36.40 12.22 12.97
CA GLU A 133 -35.41 12.68 12.00
C GLU A 133 -34.05 11.98 12.20
N LEU A 134 -33.60 11.82 13.44
CA LEU A 134 -32.38 11.09 13.76
C LEU A 134 -32.49 9.61 13.38
N GLU A 135 -33.64 8.97 13.64
CA GLU A 135 -33.91 7.59 13.26
C GLU A 135 -33.86 7.43 11.73
N GLN A 136 -34.52 8.32 10.99
CA GLN A 136 -34.49 8.32 9.53
C GLN A 136 -33.06 8.46 9.00
N LYS A 137 -32.30 9.44 9.50
CA LYS A 137 -30.89 9.64 9.10
C LYS A 137 -30.00 8.46 9.45
N THR A 138 -30.28 7.78 10.56
CA THR A 138 -29.56 6.56 10.96
C THR A 138 -29.89 5.39 10.04
N ARG A 139 -31.16 5.22 9.63
CA ARG A 139 -31.57 4.19 8.65
C ARG A 139 -30.97 4.44 7.28
N GLU A 140 -31.00 5.69 6.79
CA GLU A 140 -30.36 6.09 5.53
C GLU A 140 -28.87 5.74 5.56
N ARG A 141 -28.16 6.08 6.64
CA ARG A 141 -26.74 5.75 6.79
C ARG A 141 -26.48 4.24 6.84
N LYS A 142 -27.32 3.48 7.54
CA LYS A 142 -27.21 2.02 7.60
C LYS A 142 -27.34 1.39 6.22
N SER A 143 -28.29 1.88 5.40
CA SER A 143 -28.46 1.44 4.02
C SER A 143 -27.20 1.68 3.18
N ILE A 144 -26.66 2.90 3.25
CA ILE A 144 -25.43 3.28 2.53
C ILE A 144 -24.23 2.44 3.00
N GLN A 145 -24.13 2.16 4.30
CA GLN A 145 -23.05 1.32 4.84
C GLN A 145 -23.15 -0.14 4.38
N MET A 146 -24.36 -0.68 4.26
CA MET A 146 -24.59 -2.03 3.72
C MET A 146 -24.19 -2.10 2.24
N GLU A 147 -24.61 -1.14 1.43
CA GLU A 147 -24.24 -1.07 0.01
C GLU A 147 -22.72 -0.91 -0.18
N LEU A 148 -22.07 -0.10 0.67
CA LEU A 148 -20.61 -0.01 0.67
C LEU A 148 -19.95 -1.34 1.07
N TYR A 149 -20.48 -2.03 2.07
CA TYR A 149 -19.94 -3.32 2.50
C TYR A 149 -20.02 -4.38 1.40
N GLU A 150 -21.15 -4.46 0.69
CA GLU A 150 -21.35 -5.37 -0.44
C GLU A 150 -20.35 -5.07 -1.56
N ASN A 151 -20.23 -3.81 -1.98
CA ASN A 151 -19.23 -3.38 -2.96
C ASN A 151 -17.79 -3.70 -2.54
N ARG A 152 -17.46 -3.57 -1.24
CA ARG A 152 -16.14 -3.95 -0.71
C ARG A 152 -15.90 -5.45 -0.74
N MET A 153 -16.94 -6.24 -0.48
CA MET A 153 -16.83 -7.69 -0.55
C MET A 153 -16.57 -8.16 -1.99
N GLU A 154 -17.25 -7.57 -2.96
CA GLU A 154 -17.01 -7.82 -4.38
C GLU A 154 -15.58 -7.44 -4.81
N GLN A 155 -15.08 -6.30 -4.32
CA GLN A 155 -13.68 -5.88 -4.53
C GLN A 155 -12.67 -6.88 -4.00
N LEU A 156 -12.87 -7.37 -2.78
CA LEU A 156 -11.97 -8.36 -2.19
C LEU A 156 -11.99 -9.66 -2.99
N GLN A 157 -13.15 -10.07 -3.50
CA GLN A 157 -13.24 -11.24 -4.36
C GLN A 157 -12.55 -11.03 -5.71
N ALA A 158 -12.69 -9.86 -6.33
CA ALA A 158 -12.00 -9.51 -7.57
C ALA A 158 -10.47 -9.50 -7.39
N LEU A 159 -9.98 -8.89 -6.31
CA LEU A 159 -8.56 -8.88 -5.96
C LEU A 159 -8.03 -10.30 -5.71
N LYS A 160 -8.81 -11.15 -5.03
CA LYS A 160 -8.45 -12.55 -4.80
C LYS A 160 -8.34 -13.33 -6.11
N LYS A 161 -9.27 -13.12 -7.05
CA LYS A 161 -9.20 -13.71 -8.40
C LYS A 161 -7.97 -13.23 -9.16
N PHE A 162 -7.70 -11.93 -9.15
CA PHE A 162 -6.53 -11.34 -9.81
C PHE A 162 -5.20 -11.85 -9.22
N ALA A 163 -5.12 -12.00 -7.89
CA ALA A 163 -3.96 -12.61 -7.23
C ALA A 163 -3.76 -14.08 -7.65
N ALA A 164 -4.84 -14.84 -7.78
CA ALA A 164 -4.80 -16.21 -8.30
C ALA A 164 -4.33 -16.26 -9.76
N GLU A 165 -4.79 -15.34 -10.60
CA GLU A 165 -4.35 -15.21 -12.00
C GLU A 165 -2.86 -14.86 -12.11
N ILE A 166 -2.37 -13.91 -11.30
CA ILE A 166 -0.93 -13.58 -11.25
C ILE A 166 -0.12 -14.81 -10.84
N LYS A 167 -0.58 -15.55 -9.83
CA LYS A 167 0.10 -16.77 -9.39
C LYS A 167 0.13 -17.82 -10.52
N GLY A 168 -0.98 -18.00 -11.23
CA GLY A 168 -1.05 -18.87 -12.40
C GLY A 168 -0.09 -18.45 -13.51
N ARG A 169 -0.06 -17.15 -13.86
CA ARG A 169 0.88 -16.59 -14.84
C ARG A 169 2.34 -16.76 -14.43
N SER A 170 2.64 -16.61 -13.14
CA SER A 170 4.01 -16.82 -12.62
C SER A 170 4.46 -18.27 -12.78
N VAL A 171 3.58 -19.24 -12.58
CA VAL A 171 3.89 -20.66 -12.79
C VAL A 171 4.12 -20.94 -14.27
N ALA A 172 3.22 -20.48 -15.15
CA ALA A 172 3.38 -20.63 -16.60
C ALA A 172 4.65 -19.96 -17.15
N LEU A 173 5.03 -18.79 -16.61
CA LEU A 173 6.28 -18.12 -16.97
C LEU A 173 7.51 -18.93 -16.54
N LYS A 174 7.44 -19.60 -15.38
CA LYS A 174 8.52 -20.46 -14.91
C LYS A 174 8.70 -21.67 -15.82
N GLU A 175 7.62 -22.35 -16.18
CA GLU A 175 7.64 -23.47 -17.13
C GLU A 175 8.17 -23.03 -18.51
N ARG A 176 7.71 -21.88 -19.00
CA ARG A 176 8.22 -21.30 -20.26
C ARG A 176 9.71 -21.00 -20.18
N LYS A 177 10.19 -20.45 -19.06
CA LYS A 177 11.62 -20.19 -18.85
C LYS A 177 12.43 -21.48 -18.90
N GLU A 178 11.98 -22.52 -18.20
CA GLU A 178 12.63 -23.84 -18.20
C GLU A 178 12.71 -24.41 -19.62
N SER A 179 11.62 -24.36 -20.40
CA SER A 179 11.62 -24.81 -21.80
C SER A 179 12.56 -24.01 -22.71
N ILE A 180 12.72 -22.70 -22.48
CA ILE A 180 13.64 -21.85 -23.23
C ILE A 180 15.09 -22.19 -22.87
N GLU A 181 15.38 -22.45 -21.59
CA GLU A 181 16.72 -22.84 -21.14
C GLU A 181 17.12 -24.20 -21.73
N GLU A 182 16.21 -25.18 -21.78
CA GLU A 182 16.44 -26.47 -22.44
C GLU A 182 16.69 -26.32 -23.94
N ASN A 183 15.86 -25.55 -24.63
CA ASN A 183 16.04 -25.26 -26.05
C ASN A 183 17.36 -24.53 -26.32
N SER A 184 17.76 -23.59 -25.47
CA SER A 184 19.03 -22.89 -25.57
C SER A 184 20.22 -23.85 -25.41
N LYS A 185 20.14 -24.82 -24.49
CA LYS A 185 21.17 -25.86 -24.33
C LYS A 185 21.25 -26.74 -25.58
N LEU A 186 20.12 -27.19 -26.12
CA LEU A 186 20.08 -27.99 -27.35
C LEU A 186 20.63 -27.22 -28.56
N LEU A 187 20.29 -25.94 -28.71
CA LEU A 187 20.79 -25.10 -29.79
C LEU A 187 22.31 -24.86 -29.66
N SER A 188 22.80 -24.66 -28.43
CA SER A 188 24.23 -24.59 -28.14
C SER A 188 24.96 -25.88 -28.52
N GLN A 189 24.41 -27.05 -28.17
CA GLN A 189 24.98 -28.34 -28.56
C GLN A 189 24.97 -28.54 -30.09
N ARG A 190 23.86 -28.19 -30.77
CA ARG A 190 23.76 -28.30 -32.23
C ARG A 190 24.74 -27.37 -32.95
N SER A 191 24.85 -26.13 -32.49
CA SER A 191 25.82 -25.17 -33.05
C SER A 191 27.26 -25.63 -32.82
N ALA A 192 27.58 -26.15 -31.63
CA ALA A 192 28.89 -26.75 -31.36
C ALA A 192 29.18 -27.96 -32.28
N ALA A 193 28.19 -28.84 -32.52
CA ALA A 193 28.33 -29.98 -33.42
C ALA A 193 28.52 -29.56 -34.89
N ILE A 194 27.79 -28.54 -35.35
CA ILE A 194 27.96 -27.98 -36.71
C ILE A 194 29.34 -27.35 -36.86
N LEU A 195 29.80 -26.60 -35.85
CA LEU A 195 31.14 -26.04 -35.86
C LEU A 195 32.21 -27.15 -35.92
N ALA A 196 32.08 -28.19 -35.09
CA ALA A 196 32.97 -29.34 -35.12
C ALA A 196 32.99 -30.03 -36.50
N ALA A 197 31.82 -30.28 -37.10
CA ALA A 197 31.73 -30.85 -38.45
C ALA A 197 32.32 -29.92 -39.53
N SER A 198 32.13 -28.61 -39.40
CA SER A 198 32.72 -27.64 -40.33
C SER A 198 34.25 -27.55 -40.24
N MET A 199 34.81 -27.77 -39.05
CA MET A 199 36.25 -27.87 -38.84
C MET A 199 36.86 -29.11 -39.52
N GLU A 200 36.12 -30.22 -39.61
CA GLU A 200 36.57 -31.42 -40.35
C GLU A 200 36.64 -31.17 -41.87
N LEU A 201 35.75 -30.32 -42.40
CA LEU A 201 35.69 -29.96 -43.83
C LEU A 201 36.72 -28.92 -44.25
N VAL A 202 37.13 -28.03 -43.34
CA VAL A 202 38.16 -27.00 -43.59
C VAL A 202 39.27 -27.13 -42.54
N PRO A 203 40.25 -28.03 -42.74
CA PRO A 203 41.25 -28.38 -41.72
C PRO A 203 42.35 -27.32 -41.52
N LYS A 204 42.26 -26.16 -42.19
CA LYS A 204 43.26 -25.08 -42.02
C LYS A 204 42.82 -24.19 -40.87
N LEU A 205 43.39 -24.44 -39.70
CA LEU A 205 43.18 -23.60 -38.52
C LEU A 205 43.55 -22.15 -38.84
N SER A 206 42.61 -21.24 -38.62
CA SER A 206 42.87 -19.81 -38.69
C SER A 206 43.70 -19.35 -37.48
N GLN A 207 44.47 -18.27 -37.63
CA GLN A 207 45.23 -17.68 -36.53
C GLN A 207 44.33 -17.33 -35.32
N ALA A 208 43.09 -16.89 -35.59
CA ALA A 208 42.09 -16.59 -34.56
C ALA A 208 41.63 -17.84 -33.79
N GLU A 209 41.60 -19.01 -34.44
CA GLU A 209 41.23 -20.27 -33.78
C GLU A 209 42.37 -20.76 -32.89
N LEU A 210 43.63 -20.59 -33.31
CA LEU A 210 44.82 -20.84 -32.49
C LEU A 210 44.81 -20.00 -31.21
N ASP A 211 44.48 -18.71 -31.32
CA ASP A 211 44.37 -17.82 -30.17
C ASP A 211 43.21 -18.23 -29.25
N TYR A 212 42.07 -18.64 -29.82
CA TYR A 212 40.93 -19.18 -29.06
C TYR A 212 41.29 -20.49 -28.33
N PHE A 213 42.02 -21.41 -28.96
CA PHE A 213 42.50 -22.64 -28.31
C PHE A 213 43.48 -22.37 -27.18
N ASN A 214 44.36 -21.37 -27.34
CA ASN A 214 45.26 -20.94 -26.27
C ASN A 214 44.47 -20.36 -25.09
N GLN A 215 43.43 -19.56 -25.35
CA GLN A 215 42.53 -19.08 -24.32
C GLN A 215 41.79 -20.24 -23.63
N LEU A 216 41.27 -21.21 -24.39
CA LEU A 216 40.59 -22.41 -23.85
C LEU A 216 41.50 -23.21 -22.91
N LYS A 217 42.75 -23.44 -23.29
CA LYS A 217 43.75 -24.08 -22.41
C LYS A 217 44.00 -23.26 -21.14
N LEU A 218 44.07 -21.95 -21.26
CA LEU A 218 44.25 -21.07 -20.11
C LEU A 218 43.05 -21.14 -19.17
N TRP A 219 41.83 -21.14 -19.70
CA TRP A 219 40.59 -21.36 -18.94
C TRP A 219 40.54 -22.76 -18.30
N GLU A 220 40.99 -23.80 -18.99
CA GLU A 220 41.05 -25.15 -18.43
C GLU A 220 42.01 -25.23 -17.23
N THR A 221 43.19 -24.61 -17.34
CA THR A 221 44.12 -24.52 -16.20
C THR A 221 43.55 -23.70 -15.03
N GLN A 222 42.81 -22.64 -15.31
CA GLN A 222 42.12 -21.86 -14.26
C GLN A 222 41.00 -22.67 -13.60
N CYS A 223 40.20 -23.40 -14.39
CA CYS A 223 39.18 -24.32 -13.89
C CYS A 223 39.78 -25.42 -13.01
N ALA A 224 40.93 -25.97 -13.39
CA ALA A 224 41.65 -26.95 -12.56
C ALA A 224 42.12 -26.33 -11.23
N ARG A 225 42.65 -25.10 -11.25
CA ARG A 225 43.01 -24.35 -10.03
C ARG A 225 41.80 -24.09 -9.16
N TRP A 226 40.66 -23.67 -9.73
CA TRP A 226 39.43 -23.46 -8.99
C TRP A 226 38.85 -24.74 -8.41
N LYS A 227 38.89 -25.87 -9.12
CA LYS A 227 38.53 -27.19 -8.57
C LYS A 227 39.39 -27.55 -7.36
N SER A 228 40.70 -27.28 -7.44
CA SER A 228 41.61 -27.51 -6.31
C SER A 228 41.37 -26.57 -5.12
N ALA A 229 40.92 -25.34 -5.38
CA ALA A 229 40.52 -24.41 -4.33
C ALA A 229 39.18 -24.82 -3.72
N LEU A 230 38.24 -25.28 -4.53
CA LEU A 230 36.93 -25.79 -4.11
C LEU A 230 37.09 -27.01 -3.20
N SER A 231 37.93 -27.98 -3.54
CA SER A 231 38.17 -29.15 -2.68
C SER A 231 38.83 -28.78 -1.35
N LYS A 232 39.69 -27.74 -1.33
CA LYS A 232 40.22 -27.17 -0.09
C LYS A 232 39.14 -26.49 0.75
N ILE A 233 38.19 -25.80 0.12
CA ILE A 233 37.05 -25.19 0.84
C ILE A 233 36.11 -26.27 1.35
N GLU A 234 35.79 -27.27 0.53
CA GLU A 234 34.94 -28.40 0.88
C GLU A 234 35.51 -29.15 2.08
N SER A 235 36.80 -29.49 2.07
CA SER A 235 37.45 -30.11 3.23
C SER A 235 37.47 -29.22 4.48
N ARG A 236 37.55 -27.89 4.33
CA ARG A 236 37.40 -26.95 5.47
C ARG A 236 35.96 -26.91 5.98
N VAL A 237 34.97 -26.90 5.09
CA VAL A 237 33.55 -26.91 5.44
C VAL A 237 33.18 -28.21 6.12
N SER A 238 33.64 -29.36 5.61
CA SER A 238 33.44 -30.66 6.26
C SER A 238 34.04 -30.65 7.67
N ARG A 239 35.27 -30.14 7.86
CA ARG A 239 35.87 -30.00 9.21
C ARG A 239 35.07 -29.10 10.14
N VAL A 240 34.57 -27.97 9.64
CA VAL A 240 33.71 -27.06 10.43
C VAL A 240 32.37 -27.73 10.75
N SER A 241 31.77 -28.42 9.79
CA SER A 241 30.52 -29.16 9.97
C SER A 241 30.69 -30.29 10.99
N ASP A 242 31.78 -31.05 10.92
CA ASP A 242 32.09 -32.11 11.88
C ASP A 242 32.32 -31.53 13.28
N SER A 243 33.00 -30.38 13.38
CA SER A 243 33.19 -29.66 14.66
C SER A 243 31.88 -29.11 15.23
N TRP A 244 30.98 -28.62 14.36
CA TRP A 244 29.67 -28.09 14.75
C TRP A 244 28.73 -29.21 15.18
N ASN A 245 28.70 -30.33 14.44
CA ASN A 245 27.91 -31.51 14.76
C ASN A 245 28.39 -32.19 16.06
N SER A 246 29.68 -32.09 16.35
CA SER A 246 30.27 -32.55 17.63
C SER A 246 30.02 -31.58 18.79
N SER A 247 29.72 -30.31 18.50
CA SER A 247 29.38 -29.28 19.48
C SER A 247 27.86 -29.13 19.56
N SER A 248 27.16 -30.21 19.91
CA SER A 248 25.70 -30.25 20.04
C SER A 248 25.15 -29.48 21.26
N GLU A 249 26.00 -28.79 22.04
CA GLU A 249 25.64 -28.19 23.33
C GLU A 249 25.15 -26.73 23.26
N LEU A 250 25.19 -26.07 22.11
CA LEU A 250 24.73 -24.68 21.96
C LEU A 250 23.48 -24.57 21.08
N LYS A 251 22.45 -25.34 21.40
CA LYS A 251 21.09 -24.99 20.93
C LYS A 251 20.62 -23.82 21.77
N LEU A 252 20.79 -22.60 21.24
CA LEU A 252 20.11 -21.42 21.75
C LEU A 252 18.62 -21.61 21.47
N GLU A 253 17.87 -22.14 22.44
CA GLU A 253 16.42 -22.19 22.39
C GLU A 253 15.90 -20.76 22.55
N MET A 254 15.83 -20.02 21.44
CA MET A 254 15.15 -18.73 21.43
C MET A 254 13.65 -18.96 21.39
N SER A 255 12.93 -18.23 22.24
CA SER A 255 11.47 -18.21 22.20
C SER A 255 10.96 -17.66 20.86
N GLU A 256 9.77 -18.09 20.43
CA GLU A 256 9.15 -17.65 19.18
C GLU A 256 8.99 -16.11 19.11
N GLN A 257 8.79 -15.48 20.27
CA GLN A 257 8.68 -14.02 20.38
C GLN A 257 10.03 -13.31 20.16
N GLU A 258 11.14 -13.87 20.64
CA GLU A 258 12.48 -13.35 20.37
C GLU A 258 12.87 -13.55 18.91
N GLN A 259 12.48 -14.67 18.29
CA GLN A 259 12.68 -14.90 16.86
C GLN A 259 11.94 -13.86 16.01
N ASN A 260 10.68 -13.59 16.36
CA ASN A 260 9.86 -12.58 15.68
C ASN A 260 10.44 -11.18 15.83
N ASN A 261 10.93 -10.82 17.02
CA ASN A 261 11.59 -9.54 17.26
C ASN A 261 12.90 -9.41 16.46
N CYS A 262 13.72 -10.47 16.43
CA CYS A 262 14.95 -10.51 15.63
C CYS A 262 14.65 -10.39 14.13
N GLN A 263 13.61 -11.07 13.62
CA GLN A 263 13.19 -10.93 12.23
C GLN A 263 12.67 -9.52 11.92
N ALA A 264 11.88 -8.93 12.81
CA ALA A 264 11.39 -7.56 12.65
C ALA A 264 12.54 -6.54 12.62
N LEU A 265 13.54 -6.70 13.50
CA LEU A 265 14.76 -5.90 13.50
C LEU A 265 15.57 -6.08 12.21
N LEU A 266 15.73 -7.32 11.74
CA LEU A 266 16.48 -7.63 10.52
C LEU A 266 15.80 -7.04 9.28
N ASN A 267 14.46 -7.09 9.24
CA ASN A 267 13.66 -6.44 8.21
C ASN A 267 13.76 -4.91 8.27
N GLY A 268 13.73 -4.32 9.48
CA GLY A 268 13.92 -2.89 9.70
C GLY A 268 15.29 -2.40 9.23
N GLN A 269 16.36 -3.12 9.60
CA GLN A 269 17.72 -2.85 9.14
C GLN A 269 17.85 -3.02 7.63
N GLY A 270 17.23 -4.06 7.06
CA GLY A 270 17.17 -4.26 5.61
C GLY A 270 16.49 -3.09 4.88
N HIS A 271 15.44 -2.51 5.46
CA HIS A 271 14.79 -1.33 4.90
C HIS A 271 15.70 -0.09 4.96
N LEU A 272 16.36 0.15 6.09
CA LEU A 272 17.31 1.25 6.25
C LEU A 272 18.48 1.14 5.26
N LEU A 273 19.00 -0.08 5.06
CA LEU A 273 20.09 -0.35 4.13
C LEU A 273 19.67 -0.15 2.67
N ARG A 274 18.41 -0.45 2.34
CA ARG A 274 17.84 -0.15 1.01
C ARG A 274 17.69 1.36 0.81
N LYS A 275 17.20 2.07 1.82
CA LYS A 275 17.05 3.54 1.79
C LYS A 275 18.41 4.23 1.65
N SER A 276 19.44 3.76 2.37
CA SER A 276 20.80 4.29 2.25
C SER A 276 21.41 3.98 0.88
N LYS A 277 21.20 2.77 0.34
CA LYS A 277 21.63 2.41 -1.02
C LYS A 277 20.98 3.30 -2.08
N GLU A 278 19.68 3.58 -1.95
CA GLU A 278 18.97 4.49 -2.86
C GLU A 278 19.46 5.93 -2.72
N ALA A 279 19.73 6.41 -1.50
CA ALA A 279 20.32 7.72 -1.27
C ALA A 279 21.71 7.83 -1.89
N LEU A 280 22.57 6.81 -1.73
CA LEU A 280 23.89 6.74 -2.36
C LEU A 280 23.79 6.72 -3.89
N LYS A 281 22.82 6.01 -4.47
CA LYS A 281 22.58 6.03 -5.92
C LYS A 281 22.17 7.44 -6.39
N LYS A 282 21.25 8.10 -5.69
CA LYS A 282 20.83 9.48 -5.99
C LYS A 282 21.98 10.49 -5.83
N MET A 283 22.85 10.27 -4.85
CA MET A 283 24.03 11.08 -4.65
C MET A 283 25.05 10.85 -5.78
N ARG A 284 25.30 9.60 -6.17
CA ARG A 284 26.16 9.25 -7.31
C ARG A 284 25.65 9.90 -8.59
N THR A 285 24.35 9.82 -8.88
CA THR A 285 23.80 10.47 -10.09
C THR A 285 23.89 11.99 -10.02
N SER A 286 23.69 12.60 -8.85
CA SER A 286 23.86 14.05 -8.66
C SER A 286 25.31 14.51 -8.83
N VAL A 287 26.27 13.73 -8.32
CA VAL A 287 27.71 13.99 -8.47
C VAL A 287 28.14 13.85 -9.92
N VAL A 288 27.67 12.81 -10.63
CA VAL A 288 27.93 12.64 -12.07
C VAL A 288 27.37 13.82 -12.87
N VAL A 289 26.11 14.20 -12.66
CA VAL A 289 25.50 15.35 -13.35
C VAL A 289 26.24 16.67 -13.06
N LYS A 290 26.79 16.85 -11.86
CA LYS A 290 27.60 18.03 -11.52
C LYS A 290 29.00 17.98 -12.13
N ALA A 291 29.63 16.82 -12.19
CA ALA A 291 30.94 16.64 -12.82
C ALA A 291 30.87 16.82 -14.34
N ASP A 292 29.82 16.29 -14.98
CA ASP A 292 29.53 16.50 -16.40
C ASP A 292 29.35 17.99 -16.73
N ARG A 293 28.66 18.74 -15.85
CA ARG A 293 28.49 20.20 -15.98
C ARG A 293 29.79 20.99 -15.78
N LEU A 294 30.77 20.42 -15.08
CA LEU A 294 32.07 21.03 -14.81
C LEU A 294 33.17 20.55 -15.77
N GLY A 295 32.84 19.65 -16.71
CA GLY A 295 33.82 19.09 -17.66
C GLY A 295 34.86 18.18 -17.01
N LEU A 296 34.54 17.58 -15.85
CA LEU A 296 35.42 16.67 -15.14
C LEU A 296 35.00 15.23 -15.45
N GLU A 297 35.87 14.46 -16.10
CA GLU A 297 35.68 13.00 -16.25
C GLU A 297 35.86 12.33 -14.88
N LEU A 298 34.76 11.81 -14.33
CA LEU A 298 34.83 10.93 -13.17
C LEU A 298 35.28 9.56 -13.65
N THR A 299 36.52 9.18 -13.34
CA THR A 299 36.97 7.80 -13.46
C THR A 299 36.11 6.93 -12.56
N ASP A 300 35.53 5.88 -13.13
CA ASP A 300 34.71 4.93 -12.40
C ASP A 300 35.56 4.32 -11.27
N ALA A 301 35.07 4.45 -10.03
CA ALA A 301 35.65 3.81 -8.85
C ALA A 301 35.35 2.29 -8.82
N SER A 302 35.51 1.61 -9.96
CA SER A 302 35.57 0.15 -10.04
C SER A 302 37.00 -0.39 -9.89
N ASP A 303 38.00 0.51 -9.79
CA ASP A 303 39.42 0.16 -9.62
C ASP A 303 39.95 0.36 -8.18
N ILE A 304 39.07 0.32 -7.16
CA ILE A 304 39.47 0.19 -5.73
C ILE A 304 38.68 -0.94 -5.07
#